data_AF-A0A3S5JPU3-F1
#
_entry.id   AF-A0A3S5JPU3-F1
#
_cell.length_a   1.000
_cell.length_b   1.000
_cell.length_c   1.000
_cell.angle_alpha   90.00
_cell.angle_beta   90.00
_cell.angle_gamma   90.00
#
_symmetry.space_group_name_H-M   'P 1'
#
loop_
_entity.id
_entity.type
_entity.pdbx_description
1 polymer ?
#
loop_
_entity_poly.entity_id
_entity_poly.type
_entity_poly.pdbx_seq_one_letter_code
_entity_poly.pdbx_strand_id
1 'polypeptide(L)' 'MYKFLFFFIISIYSCSKNDYQNDCNGEPIIDSVCIELYDPVCGCDGETYSNSCFALSKGIKNWSDGECK' A
#
# COMPACT_ATOMS: atom_id res chain seq x y z
N MET A 1 15.67 46.17 2.65
CA MET A 1 16.67 45.40 1.86
C MET A 1 16.72 43.90 2.20
N TYR A 2 16.32 43.46 3.40
CA TYR A 2 16.20 42.03 3.75
C TYR A 2 14.85 41.37 3.36
N LYS A 3 13.92 42.13 2.77
CA LYS A 3 12.56 41.66 2.45
C LYS A 3 12.48 40.79 1.19
N PHE A 4 13.48 40.89 0.30
CA PHE A 4 13.71 39.94 -0.81
C PHE A 4 14.49 38.69 -0.38
N LEU A 5 15.28 38.79 0.70
CA LEU A 5 16.02 37.66 1.27
C LEU A 5 15.11 36.64 1.99
N PHE A 6 13.86 36.99 2.27
CA PHE A 6 12.89 36.10 2.92
C PHE A 6 12.09 35.23 1.92
N PHE A 7 12.13 35.53 0.62
CA PHE A 7 11.39 34.76 -0.39
C PHE A 7 12.10 33.47 -0.82
N PHE A 8 13.42 33.37 -0.59
CA PHE A 8 14.23 32.21 -0.99
C PHE A 8 14.18 31.03 0.01
N ILE A 9 13.71 31.25 1.23
CA ILE A 9 13.64 30.23 2.30
C ILE A 9 12.40 29.33 2.21
N ILE A 10 11.45 29.64 1.31
CA ILE A 10 10.24 28.82 1.08
C ILE A 10 10.52 27.67 0.08
N SER A 11 11.61 27.73 -0.69
CA SER A 11 11.89 26.77 -1.78
C SER A 11 12.62 25.48 -1.36
N ILE A 12 12.97 25.29 -0.08
CA ILE A 12 13.74 24.11 0.37
C ILE A 12 13.02 23.18 1.36
N TYR A 13 11.78 23.46 1.73
CA TYR A 13 11.04 22.62 2.71
C TYR A 13 9.93 21.73 2.13
N SER A 14 9.68 21.73 0.82
CA SER A 14 8.73 20.78 0.24
C SER A 14 9.42 19.49 -0.20
N CYS A 15 9.63 18.57 0.76
CA CYS A 15 9.75 17.16 0.42
C CYS A 15 8.34 16.58 0.31
N SER A 16 7.79 16.52 -0.90
CA SER A 16 6.61 15.68 -1.17
C SER A 16 7.09 14.32 -1.64
N LYS A 17 7.35 13.41 -0.70
CA LYS A 17 7.36 11.97 -0.99
C LYS A 17 6.05 11.40 -0.47
N ASN A 18 4.97 11.61 -1.22
CA ASN A 18 3.71 10.95 -0.94
C ASN A 18 3.36 10.02 -2.09
N ASP A 19 4.12 8.93 -2.18
CA ASP A 19 3.70 7.65 -2.77
C ASP A 19 4.15 6.51 -1.84
N TYR A 20 4.11 6.74 -0.52
CA TYR A 20 4.16 5.65 0.46
C TYR A 20 2.82 4.92 0.38
N GLN A 21 2.77 3.92 -0.51
CA GLN A 21 1.90 2.74 -0.56
C GLN A 21 0.67 2.80 0.38
N ASN A 22 -0.24 3.73 0.10
CA ASN A 22 -1.60 3.75 0.67
C ASN A 22 -2.63 3.23 -0.34
N ASP A 23 -2.16 2.67 -1.44
CA ASP A 23 -3.03 2.03 -2.42
C ASP A 23 -3.32 0.61 -1.97
N CYS A 24 -4.55 0.41 -1.50
CA CYS A 24 -5.06 -0.90 -1.12
C CYS A 24 -5.10 -1.85 -2.34
N ASN A 25 -5.37 -1.30 -3.52
CA ASN A 25 -5.70 -2.05 -4.73
C ASN A 25 -4.66 -1.83 -5.82
N GLY A 26 -3.68 -2.73 -5.90
CA GLY A 26 -2.82 -2.84 -7.07
C GLY A 26 -3.42 -3.62 -8.24
N GLU A 27 -2.60 -3.83 -9.27
CA GLU A 27 -2.96 -4.68 -10.39
C GLU A 27 -2.99 -6.16 -9.99
N PRO A 28 -4.05 -6.91 -10.34
CA PRO A 28 -4.13 -8.36 -10.12
C PRO A 28 -3.03 -9.13 -10.86
N ILE A 29 -2.54 -10.21 -10.26
CA ILE A 29 -1.57 -11.11 -10.89
C ILE A 29 -2.34 -12.25 -11.57
N ILE A 30 -2.58 -12.11 -12.88
CA ILE A 30 -3.47 -13.00 -13.66
C ILE A 30 -2.98 -14.47 -13.71
N ASP A 31 -1.65 -14.70 -13.62
CA ASP A 31 -1.03 -16.02 -13.67
C ASP A 31 -0.38 -16.43 -12.33
N SER A 32 -0.96 -16.00 -11.21
CA SER A 32 -0.43 -16.36 -9.88
C SER A 32 -0.58 -17.86 -9.62
N VAL A 33 0.51 -18.52 -9.23
CA VAL A 33 0.47 -19.88 -8.68
C VAL A 33 0.62 -19.76 -7.17
N CYS A 34 -0.45 -20.04 -6.44
CA CYS A 34 -0.47 -20.02 -4.97
C CYS A 34 -0.51 -21.45 -4.42
N ILE A 35 0.24 -21.68 -3.35
CA ILE A 35 0.13 -22.92 -2.58
C ILE A 35 -1.18 -22.93 -1.79
N GLU A 36 -1.75 -24.10 -1.57
CA GLU A 36 -2.95 -24.30 -0.76
C GLU A 36 -2.63 -24.40 0.75
N LEU A 37 -1.74 -23.51 1.22
CA LEU A 37 -1.48 -23.34 2.65
C LEU A 37 -2.51 -22.36 3.22
N TYR A 38 -3.19 -22.75 4.29
CA TYR A 38 -4.09 -21.86 5.02
C TYR A 38 -3.30 -21.06 6.07
N ASP A 39 -3.08 -19.78 5.77
CA ASP A 39 -2.39 -18.79 6.59
C ASP A 39 -3.09 -17.44 6.39
N PRO A 40 -4.29 -17.27 6.96
CA PRO A 40 -5.24 -16.27 6.50
C PRO A 40 -4.76 -14.83 6.73
N VAL A 41 -5.17 -13.94 5.83
CA VAL A 41 -4.94 -12.50 5.95
C VAL A 41 -6.22 -11.72 5.68
N CYS A 42 -6.40 -10.59 6.37
CA CYS A 42 -7.50 -9.66 6.17
C CYS A 42 -7.00 -8.52 5.30
N GLY A 43 -7.45 -8.49 4.05
CA GLY A 43 -7.14 -7.44 3.09
C GLY A 43 -7.64 -6.07 3.55
N CYS A 44 -7.00 -5.02 3.06
CA CYS A 44 -7.44 -3.64 3.26
C CYS A 44 -8.80 -3.33 2.63
N ASP A 45 -9.29 -4.20 1.74
CA ASP A 45 -10.63 -4.23 1.17
C ASP A 45 -11.68 -4.85 2.12
N GLY A 46 -11.24 -5.41 3.25
CA GLY A 46 -12.08 -6.08 4.24
C GLY A 46 -12.41 -7.52 3.86
N GLU A 47 -11.77 -8.10 2.84
CA GLU A 47 -11.94 -9.50 2.48
C GLU A 47 -10.87 -10.39 3.15
N THR A 48 -11.26 -11.59 3.56
CA THR A 48 -10.32 -12.60 4.06
C THR A 48 -9.80 -13.44 2.91
N TYR A 49 -8.48 -13.54 2.80
CA TYR A 49 -7.78 -14.35 1.82
C TYR A 49 -7.13 -15.55 2.52
N SER A 50 -7.21 -16.73 1.91
CA SER A 50 -6.65 -17.99 2.48
C SER A 50 -5.16 -17.89 2.80
N ASN A 51 -4.43 -17.06 2.05
CA ASN A 51 -3.08 -16.61 2.37
C ASN A 51 -2.75 -15.34 1.58
N SER A 52 -1.60 -14.74 1.90
CA SER A 52 -1.08 -13.53 1.25
C SER A 52 -0.89 -13.66 -0.27
N CYS A 53 -0.61 -14.86 -0.81
CA CYS A 53 -0.52 -15.05 -2.26
C CYS A 53 -1.88 -14.84 -2.94
N PHE A 54 -2.96 -15.35 -2.34
CA PHE A 54 -4.32 -15.14 -2.86
C PHE A 54 -4.78 -13.67 -2.74
N ALA A 55 -4.33 -12.94 -1.72
CA ALA A 55 -4.56 -11.49 -1.63
C ALA A 55 -3.86 -10.75 -2.79
N LEU A 56 -2.58 -11.05 -3.01
CA LEU A 56 -1.78 -10.45 -4.09
C LEU A 56 -2.32 -10.78 -5.48
N SER A 57 -2.82 -12.00 -5.70
CA SER A 57 -3.40 -12.37 -6.99
C SER A 57 -4.65 -11.57 -7.34
N LYS A 58 -5.35 -11.07 -6.32
CA LYS A 58 -6.50 -10.17 -6.43
C LYS A 58 -6.11 -8.70 -6.47
N GLY A 59 -4.81 -8.39 -6.41
CA GLY A 59 -4.30 -7.02 -6.42
C GLY A 59 -4.25 -6.38 -5.03
N ILE A 60 -4.61 -7.09 -3.96
CA ILE A 60 -4.56 -6.54 -2.61
C ILE A 60 -3.11 -6.53 -2.15
N LYS A 61 -2.57 -5.35 -1.84
CA LYS A 61 -1.15 -5.14 -1.47
C LYS A 61 -0.93 -4.83 0.00
N ASN A 62 -2.01 -4.68 0.77
CA ASN A 62 -1.96 -4.38 2.19
C ASN A 62 -2.99 -5.23 2.94
N TRP A 63 -2.58 -5.84 4.04
CA TRP A 63 -3.41 -6.73 4.84
C TRP A 63 -2.86 -6.84 6.27
N SER A 64 -3.71 -7.31 7.18
CA SER A 64 -3.29 -7.75 8.52
C SER A 64 -3.31 -9.27 8.62
N ASP A 65 -2.50 -9.82 9.53
CA ASP A 65 -2.51 -11.27 9.82
C ASP A 65 -3.85 -11.71 10.42
N GLY A 66 -4.32 -12.88 9.99
CA GLY A 66 -5.59 -13.48 10.42
C GLY A 66 -6.79 -13.08 9.57
N GLU A 67 -7.93 -13.71 9.83
CA GLU A 67 -9.20 -13.35 9.18
C GLU A 67 -9.72 -11.98 9.62
N CYS A 68 -10.62 -11.39 8.82
CA CYS A 68 -11.31 -10.15 9.18
C CYS A 68 -12.27 -10.37 10.36
N LYS A 69 -12.54 -9.31 11.14
CA LYS A 69 -13.38 -9.34 12.35
C LYS A 69 -14.74 -8.70 12.14
#